data_AF-A0A659UGP1-F1
#
_entry.id   AF-A0A659UGP1-F1
#
_cell.length_a   1.000
_cell.length_b   1.000
_cell.length_c   1.000
_cell.angle_alpha   90.00
_cell.angle_beta   90.00
_cell.angle_gamma   90.00
#
_symmetry.space_group_name_H-M   'P 1'
#
loop_
_entity.id
_entity.type
_entity.pdbx_description
1 polymer ?
#
loop_
_entity_poly.entity_id
_entity_poly.type
_entity_poly.pdbx_seq_one_letter_code
_entity_poly.pdbx_strand_id
1 'polypeptide(L)'
;KIVRATEGFTAGIPGYERLWLPLNSAIVVTEKLPQKLWDAIGWNGYEVLGDAAHTYCYAQRTREGRIAMGGRGVPYRFGSRTDVRGRTQQATIDQLQEVLT
;
A
#
# COMPACT_ATOMS: atom_id res chain seq x y z
N LYS A 1 16.34 2.49 -29.33
CA LYS A 1 16.33 1.42 -28.30
C LYS A 1 14.98 1.46 -27.59
N ILE A 2 14.44 0.32 -27.17
CA ILE A 2 13.16 0.24 -26.43
C ILE A 2 13.46 -0.28 -25.02
N VAL A 3 12.90 0.38 -23.99
CA VAL A 3 12.94 -0.08 -22.60
C VAL A 3 11.51 -0.38 -22.16
N ARG A 4 11.28 -1.59 -21.63
CA ARG A 4 10.00 -1.98 -21.05
C ARG A 4 10.04 -1.76 -19.53
N ALA A 5 9.30 -0.77 -19.06
CA ALA A 5 9.15 -0.41 -17.64
C ALA A 5 7.70 -0.62 -17.16
N THR A 6 7.10 -1.76 -17.52
CA THR A 6 5.69 -2.08 -17.23
C THR A 6 5.47 -2.75 -15.88
N GLU A 7 6.54 -3.13 -15.16
CA GLU A 7 6.49 -3.76 -13.84
C GLU A 7 5.42 -4.86 -13.75
N GLY A 8 4.48 -4.77 -12.81
CA GLY A 8 3.40 -5.73 -12.63
C GLY A 8 2.45 -5.86 -13.83
N PHE A 9 2.36 -4.87 -14.71
CA PHE A 9 1.55 -4.94 -15.93
C PHE A 9 2.20 -5.78 -17.04
N THR A 10 3.45 -6.23 -16.85
CA THR A 10 4.16 -7.08 -17.83
C THR A 10 3.42 -8.38 -18.10
N ALA A 11 2.68 -8.92 -17.13
CA ALA A 11 1.89 -10.13 -17.31
C ALA A 11 0.75 -9.98 -18.33
N GLY A 12 0.35 -8.75 -18.67
CA GLY A 12 -0.64 -8.45 -19.72
C GLY A 12 -0.05 -8.43 -21.14
N ILE A 13 1.25 -8.60 -21.31
CA ILE A 13 1.92 -8.63 -22.62
C ILE A 13 2.01 -10.09 -23.09
N PRO A 14 1.54 -10.42 -24.31
CA PRO A 14 1.61 -11.78 -24.84
C PRO A 14 3.02 -12.37 -24.77
N GLY A 15 3.13 -13.58 -24.21
CA GLY A 15 4.39 -14.31 -24.03
C GLY A 15 5.15 -13.96 -22.75
N TYR A 16 4.63 -13.07 -21.91
CA TYR A 16 5.25 -12.64 -20.65
C TYR A 16 4.39 -12.89 -19.40
N GLU A 17 3.33 -13.68 -19.52
CA GLU A 17 2.29 -13.90 -18.51
C GLU A 17 2.86 -14.41 -17.17
N ARG A 18 4.01 -15.10 -17.23
CA ARG A 18 4.69 -15.69 -16.07
C ARG A 18 6.08 -15.13 -15.81
N LEU A 19 6.48 -14.05 -16.50
CA LEU A 19 7.82 -13.48 -16.31
C LEU A 19 7.94 -12.79 -14.96
N TRP A 20 6.88 -12.09 -14.54
CA TRP A 20 6.81 -11.38 -13.27
C TRP A 20 5.52 -11.76 -12.54
N LEU A 21 5.60 -11.85 -11.21
CA LEU A 21 4.44 -12.02 -10.36
C LEU A 21 3.94 -10.65 -9.89
N PRO A 22 2.82 -10.12 -10.42
CA PRO A 22 2.27 -8.86 -9.93
C PRO A 22 1.67 -9.06 -8.54
N LEU A 23 2.22 -8.30 -7.58
CA LEU A 23 1.71 -8.22 -6.22
C LEU A 23 1.12 -6.83 -5.98
N ASN A 24 -0.05 -6.80 -5.36
CA ASN A 24 -0.74 -5.58 -4.98
C ASN A 24 -0.50 -5.31 -3.49
N SER A 25 -0.38 -4.03 -3.15
CA SER A 25 -0.39 -3.56 -1.77
C SER A 25 -1.59 -2.65 -1.59
N ALA A 26 -2.14 -2.65 -0.38
CA ALA A 26 -3.15 -1.70 0.04
C ALA A 26 -2.54 -0.86 1.15
N ILE A 27 -2.84 0.43 1.15
CA ILE A 27 -2.48 1.35 2.22
C ILE A 27 -3.75 1.90 2.84
N VAL A 28 -3.74 2.09 4.15
CA VAL A 28 -4.75 2.87 4.85
C VAL A 28 -4.18 4.25 5.12
N VAL A 29 -5.02 5.28 4.95
CA VAL A 29 -4.60 6.67 5.16
C VAL A 29 -5.64 7.34 6.02
N THR A 30 -5.19 8.02 7.08
CA THR A 30 -6.07 8.78 7.95
C THR A 30 -6.67 9.97 7.21
N GLU A 31 -7.72 10.56 7.79
CA GLU A 31 -8.05 11.96 7.52
C GLU A 31 -6.88 12.90 7.88
N LYS A 32 -6.96 14.17 7.47
CA LYS A 32 -5.96 15.16 7.89
C LYS A 32 -6.07 15.33 9.40
N LEU A 33 -4.96 15.14 10.10
CA LEU A 33 -4.91 15.26 11.54
C LEU A 33 -4.69 16.73 11.94
N PRO A 34 -5.32 17.20 13.03
CA PRO A 34 -5.14 18.56 13.51
C PRO A 34 -3.70 18.79 14.00
N GLN A 35 -3.20 20.01 13.87
CA GLN A 35 -1.82 20.35 14.28
C GLN A 35 -1.54 20.02 15.74
N LYS A 36 -2.51 20.25 16.64
CA LYS A 36 -2.40 19.90 18.07
C LYS A 36 -2.04 18.42 18.30
N LEU A 37 -2.54 17.51 17.45
CA LEU A 37 -2.22 16.09 17.56
C LEU A 37 -0.79 15.83 17.09
N TRP A 38 -0.31 16.50 16.04
CA TRP A 38 1.08 16.41 15.61
C TRP A 38 2.05 16.94 16.66
N ASP A 39 1.72 18.07 17.30
CA ASP A 39 2.53 18.64 18.38
C ASP A 39 2.65 17.67 19.56
N ALA A 40 1.56 16.94 19.87
CA ALA A 40 1.56 15.91 20.91
C ALA A 40 2.32 14.63 20.51
N ILE A 41 2.22 14.19 19.26
CA ILE A 41 2.95 13.01 18.74
C ILE A 41 4.46 13.29 18.69
N GLY A 42 4.86 14.52 18.36
CA GLY A 42 6.28 14.92 18.25
C GLY A 42 6.98 14.47 16.96
N TRP A 43 6.26 13.90 16.00
CA TRP A 43 6.81 13.40 14.73
C TRP A 43 6.88 14.51 13.66
N ASN A 44 7.91 15.35 13.76
CA ASN A 44 8.06 16.57 12.97
C ASN A 44 8.87 16.41 11.67
N GLY A 45 9.72 15.38 11.55
CA GLY A 45 10.66 15.25 10.44
C GLY A 45 10.15 14.46 9.23
N TYR A 46 8.90 13.99 9.26
CA TYR A 46 8.29 13.22 8.15
C TYR A 46 9.07 11.96 7.77
N GLU A 47 9.85 11.43 8.71
CA GLU A 47 10.61 10.18 8.57
C GLU A 47 9.66 9.03 8.20
N VAL A 48 10.17 7.99 7.54
CA VAL A 48 9.40 6.75 7.37
C VAL A 48 9.70 5.86 8.58
N LEU A 49 8.65 5.42 9.27
CA LEU A 49 8.74 4.41 10.31
C LEU A 49 8.59 3.04 9.65
N GLY A 50 9.48 2.11 9.98
CA GLY A 50 9.36 0.70 9.62
C GLY A 50 9.24 -0.14 10.88
N ASP A 51 8.25 -1.03 10.93
CA ASP A 51 8.11 -2.05 11.95
C ASP A 51 8.40 -3.43 11.35
N ALA A 52 9.25 -4.18 12.05
CA ALA A 52 9.67 -5.54 11.70
C ALA A 52 9.06 -6.61 12.63
N ALA A 53 8.29 -6.22 13.65
CA ALA A 53 7.76 -7.13 14.65
C ALA A 53 6.68 -8.09 14.10
N HIS A 54 5.79 -7.63 13.21
CA HIS A 54 4.67 -8.43 12.69
C HIS A 54 4.44 -8.28 11.19
N THR A 55 5.43 -8.69 10.38
CA THR A 55 5.45 -8.49 8.92
C THR A 55 5.71 -7.03 8.56
N TYR A 56 6.35 -6.78 7.41
CA TYR A 56 6.75 -5.44 6.96
C TYR A 56 5.59 -4.43 7.02
N CYS A 57 5.57 -3.61 8.06
CA CYS A 57 4.64 -2.50 8.23
C CYS A 57 5.44 -1.21 8.13
N TYR A 58 4.86 -0.20 7.50
CA TYR A 58 5.44 1.13 7.49
C TYR A 58 4.39 2.20 7.73
N ALA A 59 4.83 3.32 8.29
CA ALA A 59 4.01 4.51 8.46
C ALA A 59 4.80 5.75 8.04
N GLN A 60 4.12 6.71 7.41
CA GLN A 60 4.71 8.01 7.10
C GLN A 60 3.69 9.14 7.25
N ARG A 61 4.14 10.26 7.83
CA ARG A 61 3.41 11.52 7.80
C ARG A 61 3.41 12.08 6.37
N THR A 62 2.24 12.30 5.79
CA THR A 62 2.15 12.92 4.44
C THR A 62 2.28 14.43 4.52
N ARG A 63 2.66 15.06 3.41
CA ARG A 63 2.77 16.53 3.28
C ARG A 63 1.51 17.26 3.75
N GLU A 64 0.33 16.69 3.52
CA GLU A 64 -0.97 17.28 3.87
C GLU A 64 -1.41 17.00 5.32
N GLY A 65 -0.55 16.37 6.14
CA GLY A 65 -0.80 16.13 7.56
C GLY A 65 -1.65 14.89 7.83
N ARG A 66 -1.48 13.82 7.05
CA ARG A 66 -2.10 12.50 7.28
C ARG A 66 -1.07 11.49 7.76
N ILE A 67 -1.51 10.36 8.31
CA ILE A 67 -0.66 9.18 8.47
C ILE A 67 -1.05 8.20 7.35
N ALA A 68 -0.08 7.86 6.49
CA ALA A 68 -0.21 6.75 5.55
C ALA A 68 0.45 5.52 6.16
N MET A 69 -0.29 4.43 6.28
CA MET A 69 0.19 3.16 6.83
C MET A 69 0.01 2.08 5.78
N GLY A 70 1.06 1.33 5.54
CA GLY A 70 1.06 0.27 4.55
C GLY A 70 1.35 -1.10 5.14
N GLY A 71 0.67 -2.08 4.56
CA GLY A 71 0.87 -3.50 4.83
C GLY A 71 0.44 -4.31 3.60
N ARG A 72 0.44 -5.64 3.73
CA ARG A 72 -0.12 -6.51 2.69
C ARG A 72 -1.60 -6.75 2.99
N GLY A 73 -2.46 -6.46 2.02
CA GLY A 73 -3.85 -6.91 2.00
C GLY A 73 -3.95 -8.32 1.41
N VAL A 74 -4.86 -8.54 0.46
CA VAL A 74 -4.84 -9.72 -0.42
C VAL A 74 -3.93 -9.43 -1.62
N PRO A 75 -2.65 -9.87 -1.60
CA PRO A 75 -1.65 -9.29 -2.48
C PRO A 75 -1.71 -9.86 -3.91
N TYR A 76 -2.08 -11.12 -4.04
CA TYR A 76 -2.06 -11.81 -5.32
C TYR A 76 -3.47 -11.99 -5.87
N ARG A 77 -3.68 -11.49 -7.09
CA ARG A 77 -4.86 -11.77 -7.89
C ARG A 77 -4.52 -12.95 -8.80
N PHE A 78 -5.23 -14.06 -8.60
CA PHE A 78 -4.96 -15.32 -9.29
C PHE A 78 -4.79 -15.15 -10.80
N GLY A 79 -3.78 -15.82 -11.39
CA GLY A 79 -3.46 -15.74 -12.81
C GLY A 79 -2.83 -14.41 -13.22
N SER A 80 -2.06 -13.77 -12.32
CA SER A 80 -1.41 -12.48 -12.57
C SER A 80 -2.35 -11.36 -13.03
N ARG A 81 -3.63 -11.42 -12.63
CA ARG A 81 -4.61 -10.41 -13.01
C ARG A 81 -4.29 -9.07 -12.35
N THR A 82 -4.50 -7.98 -13.08
CA THR A 82 -4.45 -6.62 -12.54
C THR A 82 -5.88 -6.13 -12.26
N ASP A 83 -6.02 -5.04 -11.51
CA ASP A 83 -7.31 -4.39 -11.31
C ASP A 83 -7.53 -3.22 -12.27
N VAL A 84 -8.68 -2.57 -12.09
CA VAL A 84 -9.01 -1.31 -12.74
C VAL A 84 -9.01 -0.21 -11.67
N ARG A 85 -8.11 0.76 -11.81
CA ARG A 85 -7.98 1.95 -10.97
C ARG A 85 -7.62 1.70 -9.49
N GLY A 86 -6.93 0.60 -9.17
CA GLY A 86 -6.38 0.37 -7.83
C GLY A 86 -7.44 0.10 -6.76
N ARG A 87 -8.59 -0.47 -7.12
CA ARG A 87 -9.65 -0.77 -6.15
C ARG A 87 -9.19 -1.86 -5.19
N THR A 88 -9.04 -1.48 -3.91
CA THR A 88 -8.80 -2.40 -2.79
C THR A 88 -9.92 -3.45 -2.70
N GLN A 89 -9.54 -4.68 -2.39
CA GLN A 89 -10.48 -5.80 -2.28
C GLN A 89 -11.28 -5.70 -0.98
N GLN A 90 -12.57 -6.06 -1.02
CA GLN A 90 -13.46 -5.99 0.15
C GLN A 90 -12.89 -6.77 1.34
N ALA A 91 -12.33 -7.97 1.10
CA ALA A 91 -11.71 -8.77 2.15
C ALA A 91 -10.55 -8.04 2.88
N THR A 92 -9.79 -7.18 2.19
CA THR A 92 -8.76 -6.34 2.83
C THR A 92 -9.40 -5.23 3.67
N ILE A 93 -10.50 -4.64 3.21
CA ILE A 93 -11.24 -3.61 3.95
C ILE A 93 -11.82 -4.22 5.23
N ASP A 94 -12.49 -5.37 5.12
CA ASP A 94 -13.13 -6.06 6.23
C ASP A 94 -12.09 -6.44 7.31
N GLN A 95 -10.94 -7.00 6.91
CA GLN A 95 -9.83 -7.32 7.82
C GLN A 95 -9.29 -6.07 8.55
N LEU A 96 -9.14 -4.95 7.84
CA LEU A 96 -8.68 -3.71 8.47
C LEU A 96 -9.73 -3.15 9.44
N GLN A 97 -11.01 -3.28 9.14
CA GLN A 97 -12.09 -2.86 10.03
C GLN A 97 -12.11 -3.71 11.30
N GLU A 98 -11.98 -5.03 11.18
CA GLU A 98 -11.93 -5.95 12.32
C GLU A 98 -10.77 -5.65 13.28
N VAL A 99 -9.59 -5.29 12.78
CA VAL A 99 -8.44 -4.92 13.62
C VAL A 99 -8.66 -3.63 14.41
N LEU A 100 -9.53 -2.73 13.92
CA LEU A 100 -9.75 -1.41 14.50
C LEU A 100 -10.93 -1.34 15.48
N THR A 101 -11.72 -2.41 15.61
CA THR A 101 -12.93 -2.48 16.44
C THR A 101 -12.87 -3.61 17.45
#